data_AF-A0A8K0R6A0-F1
#
_entry.id   AF-A0A8K0R6A0-F1
#
_cell.length_a   1.000
_cell.length_b   1.000
_cell.length_c   1.000
_cell.angle_alpha   90.00
_cell.angle_beta   90.00
_cell.angle_gamma   90.00
#
_symmetry.space_group_name_H-M   'P 1'
#
loop_
_entity.id
_entity.type
_entity.pdbx_description
1 polymer ?
#
loop_
_entity_poly.entity_id
_entity_poly.type
_entity_poly.pdbx_seq_one_letter_code
_entity_poly.pdbx_strand_id
1 'polypeptide(L)'
;MKHSFILSFATLIPLVASGATPLLQFDPNTTKDCADWYDVADGGETCDYVRKYFGITPAEFHDWNPSIGLDCTPWYDSQSYCIVTWKKTNSVKPSTASSLAPVSSTTSTSSLAPSPTAWESLGCYAKDANRPLLEQNMNPSGDGSLTISKCEETCYRRAYTFAAVQQGNECWCSSFVGGELAKNQSDCDVPCTGDKNTVCGGKGVFNVFEALANGSPTGASSAVSSASTTRAVNTPVTSTASNIVGAAATNGAMHNRALFGLRLM
;
A
#
# COMPACT_ATOMS: atom_id res chain seq x y z
N MET A 1 -21.77 -7.04 -50.27
CA MET A 1 -21.85 -5.77 -49.54
C MET A 1 -20.99 -5.92 -48.29
N LYS A 2 -19.97 -5.07 -48.10
CA LYS A 2 -18.95 -5.21 -47.06
C LYS A 2 -19.54 -4.83 -45.70
N HIS A 3 -19.55 -5.75 -44.74
CA HIS A 3 -19.91 -5.44 -43.36
C HIS A 3 -18.72 -4.77 -42.67
N SER A 4 -18.82 -3.46 -42.47
CA SER A 4 -17.91 -2.70 -41.61
C SER A 4 -18.17 -3.08 -40.16
N PHE A 5 -17.19 -3.71 -39.52
CA PHE A 5 -17.12 -3.82 -38.07
C PHE A 5 -16.56 -2.49 -37.54
N ILE A 6 -17.42 -1.69 -36.90
CA ILE A 6 -16.99 -0.51 -36.15
C ILE A 6 -16.49 -1.02 -34.79
N LEU A 7 -15.17 -1.12 -34.66
CA LEU A 7 -14.50 -1.28 -33.37
C LEU A 7 -14.68 0.02 -32.58
N SER A 8 -15.64 0.02 -31.67
CA SER A 8 -15.84 1.09 -30.70
C SER A 8 -14.70 1.01 -29.68
N PHE A 9 -13.65 1.80 -29.87
CA PHE A 9 -12.66 2.05 -28.82
C PHE A 9 -13.36 2.83 -27.71
N ALA A 10 -13.67 2.15 -26.61
CA ALA A 10 -14.01 2.81 -25.37
C ALA A 10 -12.79 3.66 -24.97
N THR A 11 -12.93 4.98 -25.04
CA THR A 11 -11.95 5.91 -24.49
C THR A 11 -11.90 5.66 -23.00
N LEU A 12 -10.88 4.94 -22.54
CA LEU A 12 -10.46 4.94 -21.15
C LEU A 12 -10.19 6.41 -20.80
N ILE A 13 -11.07 6.97 -19.97
CA ILE A 13 -10.85 8.28 -19.37
C ILE A 13 -9.57 8.12 -18.53
N PRO A 14 -8.48 8.86 -18.82
CA PRO A 14 -7.26 8.74 -18.04
C PRO A 14 -7.61 9.10 -16.60
N LEU A 15 -7.43 8.09 -15.73
CA LEU A 15 -7.46 8.28 -14.29
C LEU A 15 -6.46 9.39 -14.00
N VAL A 16 -6.93 10.43 -13.31
CA VAL A 16 -6.21 11.70 -13.08
C VAL A 16 -4.75 11.41 -12.71
N ALA A 17 -3.83 11.70 -13.63
CA ALA A 17 -2.40 11.42 -13.48
C ALA A 17 -1.69 12.48 -12.63
N SER A 18 -2.42 13.18 -11.74
CA SER A 18 -1.83 14.12 -10.81
C SER A 18 -2.24 13.85 -9.37
N GLY A 19 -1.27 13.92 -8.46
CA GLY A 19 -1.49 13.67 -7.05
C GLY A 19 -0.37 14.24 -6.18
N ALA A 20 -0.64 14.32 -4.88
CA ALA A 20 0.27 14.90 -3.90
C ALA A 20 1.64 14.20 -3.82
N THR A 21 1.77 13.01 -4.42
CA THR A 21 2.98 12.20 -4.45
C THR A 21 3.14 11.55 -5.83
N PRO A 22 4.38 11.40 -6.34
CA PRO A 22 4.61 10.80 -7.66
C PRO A 22 4.37 9.28 -7.61
N LEU A 23 3.69 8.75 -8.63
CA LEU A 23 3.46 7.30 -8.79
C LEU A 23 4.55 6.64 -9.65
N LEU A 24 5.33 7.42 -10.40
CA LEU A 24 6.46 6.96 -11.19
C LEU A 24 7.79 7.46 -10.60
N GLN A 25 8.90 6.99 -11.16
CA GLN A 25 10.23 7.50 -10.82
C GLN A 25 10.33 8.99 -11.16
N PHE A 26 11.07 9.77 -10.37
CA PHE A 26 11.29 11.20 -10.60
C PHE A 26 12.76 11.57 -10.38
N ASP A 27 13.17 12.71 -10.93
CA ASP A 27 14.55 13.19 -10.76
C ASP A 27 14.81 13.57 -9.29
N PRO A 28 15.88 13.08 -8.64
CA PRO A 28 16.21 13.45 -7.26
C PRO A 28 16.39 14.96 -7.01
N ASN A 29 16.71 15.74 -8.05
CA ASN A 29 16.86 17.20 -8.02
C ASN A 29 15.53 17.94 -8.19
N THR A 30 14.43 17.23 -8.46
CA THR A 30 13.09 17.81 -8.44
C THR A 30 12.84 18.47 -7.09
N THR A 31 12.24 19.65 -7.12
CA THR A 31 12.02 20.51 -5.96
C THR A 31 11.41 19.74 -4.80
N LYS A 32 11.98 19.93 -3.59
CA LYS A 32 11.45 19.33 -2.36
C LYS A 32 10.16 19.98 -1.88
N ASP A 33 9.82 21.14 -2.45
CA ASP A 33 8.60 21.89 -2.14
C ASP A 33 7.42 21.50 -3.04
N CYS A 34 7.50 20.36 -3.73
CA CYS A 34 6.44 19.95 -4.64
C CYS A 34 5.13 19.67 -3.88
N ALA A 35 4.05 20.28 -4.36
CA ALA A 35 2.70 20.12 -3.80
C ALA A 35 1.84 19.16 -4.61
N ASP A 36 2.09 19.06 -5.92
CA ASP A 36 1.36 18.15 -6.80
C ASP A 36 2.28 17.67 -7.92
N TRP A 37 2.19 16.39 -8.22
CA TRP A 37 2.99 15.68 -9.20
C TRP A 37 2.13 15.31 -10.40
N TYR A 38 2.74 15.14 -11.57
CA TYR A 38 2.12 14.59 -12.75
C TYR A 38 2.91 13.39 -13.26
N ASP A 39 2.24 12.26 -13.42
CA ASP A 39 2.83 10.98 -13.81
C ASP A 39 2.69 10.76 -15.32
N VAL A 40 3.81 10.77 -16.05
CA VAL A 40 3.84 10.55 -17.49
C VAL A 40 4.15 9.08 -17.75
N ALA A 41 3.16 8.30 -18.15
CA ALA A 41 3.35 6.89 -18.52
C ALA A 41 4.17 6.72 -19.82
N ASP A 42 4.56 5.48 -20.14
CA ASP A 42 5.24 5.17 -21.42
C ASP A 42 4.37 5.57 -22.62
N GLY A 43 4.94 6.34 -23.56
CA GLY A 43 4.19 6.94 -24.66
C GLY A 43 3.10 7.94 -24.24
N GLY A 44 3.22 8.51 -23.04
CA GLY A 44 2.28 9.46 -22.45
C GLY A 44 2.35 10.87 -23.02
N GLU A 45 1.91 11.85 -22.24
CA GLU A 45 1.84 13.25 -22.67
C GLU A 45 3.22 13.90 -22.83
N THR A 46 3.33 14.84 -23.77
CA THR A 46 4.56 15.62 -23.96
C THR A 46 4.72 16.71 -22.91
N CYS A 47 5.95 17.12 -22.62
CA CYS A 47 6.26 18.23 -21.72
C CYS A 47 5.46 19.51 -22.04
N ASP A 48 5.37 19.88 -23.33
CA ASP A 48 4.60 21.04 -23.78
C ASP A 48 3.11 20.92 -23.46
N TYR A 49 2.54 19.71 -23.62
CA TYR A 49 1.16 19.46 -23.27
C TYR A 49 0.95 19.62 -21.76
N VAL A 50 1.76 18.95 -20.94
CA VAL A 50 1.66 18.99 -19.46
C VAL A 50 1.73 20.44 -18.97
N ARG A 51 2.75 21.19 -19.40
CA ARG A 51 2.92 22.60 -19.02
C ARG A 51 1.73 23.47 -19.43
N LYS A 52 1.23 23.33 -20.67
CA LYS A 52 0.08 24.11 -21.14
C LYS A 52 -1.19 23.76 -20.40
N TYR A 53 -1.41 22.48 -20.12
CA TYR A 53 -2.57 21.99 -19.41
C TYR A 53 -2.66 22.56 -17.99
N PHE A 54 -1.53 22.61 -17.28
CA PHE A 54 -1.45 23.16 -15.91
C PHE A 54 -1.12 24.66 -15.85
N GLY A 55 -0.98 25.34 -17.00
CA GLY A 55 -0.67 26.78 -17.05
C GLY A 55 0.71 27.14 -16.44
N ILE A 56 1.72 26.29 -16.63
CA ILE A 56 3.07 26.43 -16.06
C ILE A 56 4.01 27.04 -17.10
N THR A 57 4.72 28.11 -16.72
CA THR A 57 5.74 28.71 -17.60
C THR A 57 6.98 27.82 -17.73
N PRO A 58 7.80 27.96 -18.79
CA PRO A 58 9.04 27.19 -18.92
C PRO A 58 9.99 27.36 -17.74
N ALA A 59 10.13 28.59 -17.26
CA ALA A 59 10.98 28.89 -16.11
C ALA A 59 10.48 28.19 -14.84
N GLU A 60 9.18 28.26 -14.55
CA GLU A 60 8.62 27.60 -13.36
C GLU A 60 8.77 26.07 -13.43
N PHE A 61 8.51 25.47 -14.60
CA PHE A 61 8.62 24.03 -14.74
C PHE A 61 10.07 23.56 -14.61
N HIS A 62 11.03 24.31 -15.14
CA HIS A 62 12.47 24.08 -14.97
C HIS A 62 12.92 24.29 -13.52
N ASP A 63 12.45 25.34 -12.85
CA ASP A 63 12.77 25.62 -11.45
C ASP A 63 12.30 24.50 -10.52
N TRP A 64 11.19 23.85 -10.86
CA TRP A 64 10.66 22.72 -10.09
C TRP A 64 11.26 21.39 -10.51
N ASN A 65 11.63 21.22 -11.78
CA ASN A 65 12.19 20.00 -12.36
C ASN A 65 13.50 20.34 -13.10
N PRO A 66 14.64 20.52 -12.40
CA PRO A 66 15.86 21.11 -12.97
C PRO A 66 16.51 20.31 -14.11
N SER A 67 16.16 19.03 -14.27
CA SER A 67 16.64 18.19 -15.37
C SER A 67 15.92 18.41 -16.69
N ILE A 68 14.79 19.12 -16.68
CA ILE A 68 14.05 19.46 -17.89
C ILE A 68 14.43 20.86 -18.33
N GLY A 69 14.99 20.99 -19.53
CA GLY A 69 15.35 22.29 -20.10
C GLY A 69 14.15 23.21 -20.31
N LEU A 70 14.41 24.50 -20.45
CA LEU A 70 13.37 25.51 -20.74
C LEU A 70 12.60 25.21 -22.03
N ASP A 71 13.26 24.55 -22.98
CA ASP A 71 12.74 24.06 -24.25
C ASP A 71 12.13 22.65 -24.16
N CYS A 72 11.94 22.11 -22.95
CA CYS A 72 11.49 20.75 -22.69
C CYS A 72 12.46 19.66 -23.17
N THR A 73 13.76 19.97 -23.27
CA THR A 73 14.79 19.00 -23.65
C THR A 73 15.81 18.82 -22.52
N PRO A 74 16.13 17.57 -22.09
CA PRO A 74 15.49 16.31 -22.46
C PRO A 74 14.08 16.15 -21.83
N TRP A 75 13.27 15.25 -22.39
CA TRP A 75 12.00 14.79 -21.82
C TRP A 75 12.06 13.27 -21.64
N TYR A 76 11.56 12.76 -20.52
CA TYR A 76 11.61 11.34 -20.20
C TYR A 76 10.20 10.79 -20.04
N ASP A 77 9.92 9.70 -20.75
CA ASP A 77 8.68 8.94 -20.56
C ASP A 77 8.81 8.04 -19.32
N SER A 78 7.68 7.57 -18.78
CA SER A 78 7.63 6.78 -17.54
C SER A 78 8.27 7.51 -16.34
N GLN A 79 7.95 8.79 -16.17
CA GLN A 79 8.52 9.65 -15.13
C GLN A 79 7.49 10.63 -14.56
N SER A 80 7.62 10.94 -13.27
CA SER A 80 6.82 11.95 -12.61
C SER A 80 7.52 13.30 -12.58
N TYR A 81 6.72 14.36 -12.74
CA TYR A 81 7.18 15.75 -12.74
C TYR A 81 6.37 16.57 -11.75
N CYS A 82 7.05 17.46 -11.04
CA CYS A 82 6.37 18.44 -10.20
C CYS A 82 5.61 19.46 -11.04
N ILE A 83 4.30 19.61 -10.81
CA ILE A 83 3.45 20.54 -11.57
C ILE A 83 2.97 21.75 -10.75
N VAL A 84 3.15 21.74 -9.43
CA VAL A 84 3.00 22.93 -8.59
C VAL A 84 3.74 22.76 -7.26
N THR A 85 4.21 23.86 -6.68
CA THR A 85 4.86 23.89 -5.36
C THR A 85 4.00 24.53 -4.28
N TRP A 86 4.25 24.19 -3.02
CA TRP A 86 3.55 24.82 -1.89
C TRP A 86 3.81 26.31 -1.80
N LYS A 87 5.01 26.76 -2.16
CA LYS A 87 5.31 28.19 -2.27
C LYS A 87 4.39 28.90 -3.26
N LYS A 88 4.12 28.30 -4.43
CA LYS A 88 3.23 28.89 -5.44
C LYS A 88 1.77 28.87 -4.98
N THR A 89 1.28 27.77 -4.39
CA THR A 89 -0.11 27.73 -3.88
C THR A 89 -0.35 28.74 -2.76
N ASN A 90 0.62 28.93 -1.87
CA ASN A 90 0.55 29.92 -0.79
C ASN A 90 0.62 31.37 -1.29
N SER A 91 1.29 31.61 -2.42
CA SER A 91 1.37 32.94 -3.05
C SER A 91 0.10 33.33 -3.79
N VAL A 92 -0.74 32.34 -4.15
CA VAL A 92 -2.02 32.54 -4.84
C VAL A 92 -3.19 32.67 -3.84
N LYS A 93 -2.95 32.60 -2.52
CA LYS A 93 -3.97 32.88 -1.50
C LYS A 93 -4.58 34.28 -1.75
N PRO A 94 -5.89 34.42 -1.99
CA PRO A 94 -6.49 35.73 -2.26
C PRO A 94 -6.52 36.56 -0.97
N SER A 95 -5.72 37.61 -0.90
CA SER A 95 -6.09 38.80 -0.14
C SER A 95 -6.91 39.68 -1.08
N THR A 96 -8.06 40.16 -0.62
CA THR A 96 -9.10 40.94 -1.34
C THR A 96 -10.24 40.10 -1.92
N ALA A 97 -11.33 40.01 -1.15
CA ALA A 97 -12.64 39.62 -1.63
C ALA A 97 -13.14 40.65 -2.65
N SER A 98 -13.32 40.22 -3.90
CA SER A 98 -14.14 40.94 -4.88
C SER A 98 -15.40 40.13 -5.14
N SER A 99 -16.52 40.77 -4.85
CA SER A 99 -17.87 40.23 -4.89
C SER A 99 -18.26 39.78 -6.30
N LEU A 100 -18.42 38.48 -6.49
CA LEU A 100 -19.31 37.90 -7.50
C LEU A 100 -20.12 36.78 -6.81
N ALA A 101 -21.39 36.67 -7.22
CA ALA A 101 -22.53 36.08 -6.51
C ALA A 101 -22.33 34.69 -5.87
N PRO A 102 -23.08 34.37 -4.78
CA PRO A 102 -22.93 33.12 -4.05
C PRO A 102 -23.45 31.93 -4.87
N VAL A 103 -22.57 30.99 -5.20
CA VAL A 103 -22.97 29.60 -5.45
C VAL A 103 -22.77 28.85 -4.15
N SER A 104 -23.86 28.38 -3.57
CA SER A 104 -23.86 27.57 -2.35
C SER A 104 -23.09 26.27 -2.56
N SER A 105 -21.85 26.22 -2.10
CA SER A 105 -21.08 24.98 -1.93
C SER A 105 -21.08 24.61 -0.45
N THR A 106 -21.78 23.53 -0.13
CA THR A 106 -21.85 22.96 1.21
C THR A 106 -20.45 22.54 1.65
N THR A 107 -19.96 23.17 2.72
CA THR A 107 -18.66 22.91 3.31
C THR A 107 -18.70 21.54 3.99
N SER A 108 -18.11 20.52 3.38
CA SER A 108 -17.79 19.27 4.06
C SER A 108 -16.51 19.48 4.86
N THR A 109 -16.67 19.68 6.16
CA THR A 109 -15.58 19.58 7.14
C THR A 109 -14.99 18.17 7.06
N SER A 110 -13.84 18.02 6.40
CA SER A 110 -13.09 16.76 6.38
C SER A 110 -12.43 16.55 7.73
N SER A 111 -13.11 15.80 8.58
CA SER A 111 -12.50 15.13 9.73
C SER A 111 -11.61 14.01 9.21
N LEU A 112 -10.41 13.83 9.79
CA LEU A 112 -9.52 12.70 9.50
C LEU A 112 -10.33 11.40 9.47
N ALA A 113 -10.23 10.66 8.36
CA ALA A 113 -10.84 9.35 8.22
C ALA A 113 -10.28 8.39 9.30
N PRO A 114 -11.06 7.43 9.79
CA PRO A 114 -10.55 6.39 10.68
C PRO A 114 -9.47 5.57 9.96
N SER A 115 -8.51 5.07 10.75
CA SER A 115 -7.42 4.20 10.29
C SER A 115 -7.91 3.11 9.34
N PRO A 116 -7.23 2.83 8.21
CA PRO A 116 -7.56 1.73 7.33
C PRO A 116 -7.54 0.46 8.17
N THR A 117 -8.64 -0.27 8.11
CA THR A 117 -8.79 -1.53 8.84
C THR A 117 -8.14 -2.69 8.07
N ALA A 118 -7.62 -2.43 6.87
CA ALA A 118 -6.99 -3.44 6.03
C ALA A 118 -5.76 -2.88 5.29
N TRP A 119 -4.69 -3.67 5.30
CA TRP A 119 -3.45 -3.44 4.56
C TRP A 119 -3.24 -4.61 3.60
N GLU A 120 -2.74 -4.32 2.40
CA GLU A 120 -2.34 -5.33 1.43
C GLU A 120 -0.84 -5.60 1.54
N SER A 121 -0.45 -6.87 1.62
CA SER A 121 0.96 -7.27 1.65
C SER A 121 1.50 -7.33 0.22
N LEU A 122 2.41 -6.42 -0.12
CA LEU A 122 3.08 -6.38 -1.43
C LEU A 122 4.25 -7.37 -1.54
N GLY A 123 4.76 -7.85 -0.41
CA GLY A 123 5.75 -8.92 -0.34
C GLY A 123 7.15 -8.44 0.07
N CYS A 124 8.16 -9.26 -0.24
CA CYS A 124 9.54 -9.05 0.15
C CYS A 124 10.29 -8.27 -0.95
N TYR A 125 10.85 -7.12 -0.60
CA TYR A 125 11.57 -6.21 -1.50
C TYR A 125 13.04 -6.12 -1.13
N ALA A 126 13.92 -6.08 -2.13
CA ALA A 126 15.35 -5.93 -1.91
C ALA A 126 15.72 -4.47 -1.61
N LYS A 127 16.61 -4.27 -0.62
CA LYS A 127 17.26 -2.98 -0.41
C LYS A 127 18.29 -2.77 -1.52
N ASP A 128 18.03 -1.79 -2.37
CA ASP A 128 18.97 -1.37 -3.42
C ASP A 128 19.53 0.03 -3.08
N ALA A 129 20.84 0.21 -3.22
CA ALA A 129 21.50 1.49 -2.93
C ALA A 129 21.30 2.54 -4.03
N ASN A 130 21.00 2.10 -5.25
CA ASN A 130 20.73 2.93 -6.42
C ASN A 130 19.22 3.19 -6.63
N ARG A 131 18.34 2.39 -6.01
CA ARG A 131 16.89 2.57 -6.00
C ARG A 131 16.36 2.64 -4.56
N PRO A 132 16.27 3.85 -3.96
CA PRO A 132 15.72 3.97 -2.61
C PRO A 132 14.28 3.44 -2.58
N LEU A 133 14.10 2.35 -1.85
CA LEU A 133 12.83 1.62 -1.73
C LEU A 133 11.83 2.36 -0.85
N LEU A 134 12.31 3.01 0.23
CA LEU A 134 11.50 3.64 1.27
C LEU A 134 12.12 4.97 1.69
N GLU A 135 11.26 5.92 2.10
CA GLU A 135 11.63 7.30 2.38
C GLU A 135 12.16 7.52 3.81
N GLN A 136 11.48 6.98 4.83
CA GLN A 136 11.73 7.36 6.23
C GLN A 136 11.71 6.18 7.20
N ASN A 137 12.80 5.98 7.94
CA ASN A 137 12.85 5.10 9.11
C ASN A 137 12.25 5.85 10.33
N MET A 138 11.21 5.29 10.93
CA MET A 138 10.48 5.89 12.05
C MET A 138 11.10 5.60 13.42
N ASN A 139 11.95 4.59 13.50
CA ASN A 139 12.63 4.14 14.72
C ASN A 139 14.07 3.70 14.40
N PRO A 140 14.99 4.65 14.16
CA PRO A 140 16.37 4.35 13.72
C PRO A 140 17.17 3.50 14.73
N SER A 141 16.79 3.53 16.01
CA SER A 141 17.40 2.71 17.07
C SER A 141 16.75 1.33 17.24
N GLY A 142 15.73 1.02 16.42
CA GLY A 142 14.88 -0.16 16.55
C GLY A 142 13.85 -0.03 17.68
N ASP A 143 12.81 -0.86 17.58
CA ASP A 143 11.76 -1.01 18.60
C ASP A 143 11.77 -2.46 19.10
N GLY A 144 11.97 -2.65 20.41
CA GLY A 144 11.98 -3.98 21.06
C GLY A 144 10.61 -4.65 21.14
N SER A 145 9.55 -3.96 20.73
CA SER A 145 8.16 -4.39 20.76
C SER A 145 7.45 -4.17 19.42
N LEU A 146 8.21 -4.16 18.32
CA LEU A 146 7.66 -3.91 16.98
C LEU A 146 6.71 -5.03 16.55
N THR A 147 5.53 -4.66 16.08
CA THR A 147 4.62 -5.54 15.33
C THR A 147 4.33 -4.90 13.98
N ILE A 148 3.87 -5.68 13.00
CA ILE A 148 3.47 -5.17 11.67
C ILE A 148 2.39 -4.09 11.84
N SER A 149 1.33 -4.39 12.59
CA SER A 149 0.22 -3.45 12.82
C SER A 149 0.64 -2.15 13.49
N LYS A 150 1.62 -2.21 14.40
CA LYS A 150 2.18 -1.00 15.03
C LYS A 150 2.89 -0.13 14.00
N CYS A 151 3.60 -0.73 13.05
CA CYS A 151 4.28 0.00 11.99
C CYS A 151 3.28 0.59 10.98
N GLU A 152 2.33 -0.22 10.51
CA GLU A 152 1.22 0.18 9.66
C GLU A 152 0.49 1.42 10.20
N GLU A 153 0.02 1.35 11.45
CA GLU A 153 -0.68 2.48 12.10
C GLU A 153 0.22 3.71 12.24
N THR A 154 1.51 3.51 12.52
CA THR A 154 2.52 4.57 12.62
C THR A 154 2.71 5.32 11.30
N CYS A 155 2.71 4.60 10.18
CA CYS A 155 2.84 5.15 8.84
C CYS A 155 1.56 5.85 8.41
N TYR A 156 0.40 5.23 8.62
CA TYR A 156 -0.88 5.84 8.31
C TYR A 156 -1.12 7.14 9.09
N ARG A 157 -0.84 7.16 10.40
CA ARG A 157 -0.98 8.37 11.23
C ARG A 157 -0.06 9.51 10.81
N ARG A 158 0.99 9.21 10.05
CA ARG A 158 1.92 10.17 9.43
C ARG A 158 1.61 10.44 7.95
N ALA A 159 0.44 10.01 7.48
CA ALA A 159 -0.04 10.18 6.11
C ALA A 159 0.83 9.49 5.03
N TYR A 160 1.51 8.40 5.38
CA TYR A 160 2.17 7.53 4.40
C TYR A 160 1.23 6.41 3.93
N THR A 161 1.28 6.11 2.63
CA THR A 161 0.49 5.03 2.00
C THR A 161 1.11 3.66 2.22
N PHE A 162 2.43 3.59 2.39
CA PHE A 162 3.16 2.35 2.54
C PHE A 162 3.84 2.25 3.89
N ALA A 163 3.79 1.04 4.45
CA ALA A 163 4.54 0.64 5.62
C ALA A 163 5.48 -0.50 5.25
N ALA A 164 6.64 -0.53 5.87
CA ALA A 164 7.58 -1.61 5.67
C ALA A 164 8.34 -1.91 6.94
N VAL A 165 8.69 -3.18 7.13
CA VAL A 165 9.39 -3.65 8.31
C VAL A 165 10.70 -4.30 7.91
N GLN A 166 11.76 -4.01 8.69
CA GLN A 166 13.10 -4.50 8.43
C GLN A 166 13.73 -5.09 9.69
N GLN A 167 14.56 -6.13 9.50
CA GLN A 167 15.41 -6.72 10.54
C GLN A 167 14.68 -7.12 11.84
N GLY A 168 13.36 -7.32 11.80
CA GLY A 168 12.57 -7.68 12.98
C GLY A 168 12.15 -6.51 13.86
N ASN A 169 12.82 -5.36 13.78
CA ASN A 169 12.68 -4.28 14.76
C ASN A 169 12.64 -2.86 14.17
N GLU A 170 12.76 -2.69 12.85
CA GLU A 170 12.68 -1.39 12.20
C GLU A 170 11.35 -1.22 11.47
N CYS A 171 10.79 -0.02 11.56
CA CYS A 171 9.59 0.43 10.88
C CYS A 171 9.95 1.56 9.93
N TRP A 172 9.51 1.42 8.70
CA TRP A 172 9.78 2.32 7.62
C TRP A 172 8.45 2.74 6.99
N CYS A 173 8.33 4.02 6.69
CA CYS A 173 7.17 4.56 6.00
C CYS A 173 7.62 5.22 4.72
N SER A 174 6.75 5.14 3.73
CA SER A 174 7.01 5.75 2.44
C SER A 174 5.69 6.09 1.75
N SER A 175 5.73 7.13 0.93
CA SER A 175 4.58 7.50 0.11
C SER A 175 4.56 6.74 -1.23
N PHE A 176 5.66 6.07 -1.55
CA PHE A 176 5.86 5.23 -2.73
C PHE A 176 6.69 4.00 -2.36
N VAL A 177 6.67 2.97 -3.20
CA VAL A 177 7.57 1.81 -3.07
C VAL A 177 8.51 1.83 -4.27
N GLY A 178 9.78 2.15 -4.01
CA GLY A 178 10.84 2.04 -5.02
C GLY A 178 11.33 0.59 -5.17
N GLY A 179 12.50 0.38 -5.78
CA GLY A 179 13.16 -0.93 -5.76
C GLY A 179 12.45 -2.06 -6.53
N GLU A 180 12.92 -3.28 -6.32
CA GLU A 180 12.43 -4.49 -6.98
C GLU A 180 12.10 -5.55 -5.92
N LEU A 181 11.20 -6.47 -6.27
CA LEU A 181 10.95 -7.66 -5.46
C LEU A 181 12.26 -8.40 -5.21
N ALA A 182 12.43 -8.91 -3.99
CA ALA A 182 13.56 -9.75 -3.64
C ALA A 182 13.56 -10.99 -4.54
N LYS A 183 14.75 -11.36 -5.04
CA LYS A 183 14.96 -12.58 -5.86
C LYS A 183 14.43 -13.83 -5.16
N ASN A 184 14.50 -13.83 -3.83
CA ASN A 184 13.94 -14.86 -3.00
C ASN A 184 13.01 -14.23 -1.94
N GLN A 185 11.73 -14.54 -2.03
CA GLN A 185 10.73 -14.02 -1.09
C GLN A 185 10.92 -14.57 0.34
N SER A 186 11.59 -15.72 0.47
CA SER A 186 11.91 -16.32 1.76
C SER A 186 13.06 -15.62 2.50
N ASP A 187 13.70 -14.61 1.90
CA ASP A 187 14.74 -13.81 2.59
C ASP A 187 14.13 -12.90 3.66
N CYS A 188 12.81 -12.68 3.61
CA CYS A 188 12.05 -11.99 4.65
C CYS A 188 11.60 -12.99 5.75
N ASP A 189 12.58 -13.55 6.46
CA ASP A 189 12.40 -14.62 7.45
C ASP A 189 12.58 -14.17 8.91
N VAL A 190 12.87 -12.90 9.15
CA VAL A 190 13.18 -12.40 10.50
C VAL A 190 11.90 -12.12 11.27
N PRO A 191 11.62 -12.80 12.40
CA PRO A 191 10.40 -12.55 13.19
C PRO A 191 10.40 -11.15 13.82
N CYS A 192 9.22 -10.56 13.96
CA CYS A 192 9.09 -9.26 14.62
C CYS A 192 9.52 -9.36 16.10
N THR A 193 10.00 -8.26 16.69
CA THR A 193 10.40 -8.22 18.11
C THR A 193 9.20 -8.33 19.05
N GLY A 194 8.07 -7.72 18.71
CA GLY A 194 6.82 -7.72 19.47
C GLY A 194 5.84 -8.86 19.11
N ASP A 195 6.00 -9.52 17.96
CA ASP A 195 5.20 -10.68 17.58
C ASP A 195 6.05 -11.72 16.82
N LYS A 196 6.28 -12.88 17.43
CA LYS A 196 7.12 -13.95 16.87
C LYS A 196 6.41 -14.82 15.83
N ASN A 197 5.10 -14.64 15.65
CA ASN A 197 4.34 -15.40 14.65
C ASN A 197 4.31 -14.72 13.28
N THR A 198 4.78 -13.47 13.21
CA THR A 198 4.82 -12.68 11.98
C THR A 198 6.25 -12.31 11.60
N VAL A 199 6.51 -12.17 10.30
CA VAL A 199 7.82 -11.85 9.74
C VAL A 199 7.97 -10.35 9.44
N CYS A 200 9.04 -9.75 9.96
CA CYS A 200 9.35 -8.33 9.86
C CYS A 200 10.60 -8.09 8.98
N GLY A 201 10.53 -8.54 7.74
CA GLY A 201 11.59 -8.36 6.74
C GLY A 201 12.80 -9.26 6.99
N GLY A 202 13.98 -8.77 6.64
CA GLY A 202 15.22 -9.53 6.76
C GLY A 202 16.47 -8.69 6.54
N LYS A 203 17.63 -9.34 6.48
CA LYS A 203 18.90 -8.64 6.25
C LYS A 203 18.94 -8.10 4.82
N GLY A 204 18.81 -6.78 4.67
CA GLY A 204 18.82 -6.14 3.36
C GLY A 204 17.54 -6.35 2.54
N VAL A 205 16.46 -6.83 3.17
CA VAL A 205 15.14 -6.96 2.53
C VAL A 205 14.05 -6.44 3.46
N PHE A 206 12.95 -5.96 2.88
CA PHE A 206 11.81 -5.40 3.59
C PHE A 206 10.55 -6.18 3.25
N ASN A 207 9.70 -6.43 4.23
CA ASN A 207 8.30 -6.75 3.93
C ASN A 207 7.53 -5.44 3.80
N VAL A 208 6.84 -5.24 2.68
CA VAL A 208 6.16 -3.98 2.33
C VAL A 208 4.65 -4.20 2.29
N PHE A 209 3.91 -3.22 2.80
CA PHE A 209 2.46 -3.19 2.94
C PHE A 209 1.90 -1.88 2.38
N GLU A 210 0.76 -1.95 1.71
CA GLU A 210 0.02 -0.80 1.18
C GLU A 210 -1.29 -0.63 1.94
N ALA A 211 -1.60 0.61 2.31
CA ALA A 211 -2.86 0.95 2.96
C ALA A 211 -4.01 0.85 1.94
N LEU A 212 -4.98 -0.03 2.19
CA LEU A 212 -6.21 -0.01 1.41
C LEU A 212 -7.02 1.22 1.80
N ALA A 213 -7.29 2.11 0.85
CA ALA A 213 -8.11 3.28 1.10
C ALA A 213 -9.46 2.84 1.70
N ASN A 214 -9.81 3.35 2.89
CA ASN A 214 -11.15 3.17 3.43
C ASN A 214 -12.13 3.83 2.45
N GLY A 215 -12.78 3.01 1.63
CA GLY A 215 -13.87 3.46 0.79
C GLY A 215 -14.90 4.19 1.65
N SER A 216 -15.34 5.36 1.19
CA SER A 216 -16.58 5.96 1.67
C SER A 216 -17.70 4.90 1.62
N PRO A 217 -18.63 4.82 2.59
CA PRO A 217 -19.67 3.79 2.59
C PRO A 217 -20.70 4.11 1.51
N THR A 218 -20.42 3.74 0.27
CA THR A 218 -21.43 3.61 -0.77
C THR A 218 -21.96 2.19 -0.77
N GLY A 219 -23.12 2.04 -0.12
CA GLY A 219 -24.16 1.09 -0.53
C GLY A 219 -23.94 -0.38 -0.15
N ALA A 220 -24.66 -0.81 0.87
CA ALA A 220 -25.02 -2.22 1.01
C ALA A 220 -25.82 -2.72 -0.21
N SER A 221 -25.65 -4.02 -0.49
CA SER A 221 -26.38 -4.89 -1.42
C SER A 221 -26.04 -4.74 -2.91
N SER A 222 -25.72 -5.80 -3.64
CA SER A 222 -26.29 -7.15 -3.51
C SER A 222 -25.25 -8.23 -3.77
N ALA A 223 -25.18 -9.17 -2.82
CA ALA A 223 -24.80 -10.53 -3.14
C ALA A 223 -25.76 -11.08 -4.21
N VAL A 224 -25.23 -11.51 -5.34
CA VAL A 224 -25.91 -12.50 -6.18
C VAL A 224 -25.21 -13.81 -5.94
N SER A 225 -25.79 -14.58 -5.03
CA SER A 225 -25.54 -16.00 -4.89
C SER A 225 -26.06 -16.72 -6.14
N SER A 226 -25.17 -17.27 -6.95
CA SER A 226 -25.54 -18.26 -7.95
C SER A 226 -25.78 -19.59 -7.25
N ALA A 227 -27.05 -19.93 -7.13
CA ALA A 227 -27.53 -21.21 -6.60
C ALA A 227 -27.14 -22.37 -7.54
N SER A 228 -26.39 -23.34 -7.00
CA SER A 228 -26.20 -24.65 -7.62
C SER A 228 -27.14 -25.65 -6.97
N THR A 229 -28.14 -26.07 -7.74
CA THR A 229 -29.14 -27.07 -7.38
C THR A 229 -28.57 -28.48 -7.53
N THR A 230 -28.39 -29.22 -6.43
CA THR A 230 -28.51 -30.70 -6.46
C THR A 230 -29.18 -31.22 -5.18
N ARG A 231 -30.17 -32.09 -5.41
CA ARG A 231 -31.13 -32.65 -4.45
C ARG A 231 -30.46 -33.54 -3.40
N ALA A 232 -30.78 -33.31 -2.13
CA ALA A 232 -30.70 -34.33 -1.08
C ALA A 232 -32.14 -34.76 -0.71
N VAL A 233 -32.36 -36.07 -0.67
CA VAL A 233 -33.63 -36.72 -0.32
C VAL A 233 -33.72 -36.86 1.20
N ASN A 234 -34.85 -36.43 1.76
CA ASN A 234 -35.20 -36.55 3.17
C ASN A 234 -35.51 -38.00 3.57
N THR A 235 -35.10 -38.39 4.78
CA THR A 235 -35.88 -39.30 5.65
C THR A 235 -35.72 -38.88 7.13
N PRO A 236 -36.81 -38.80 7.92
CA PRO A 236 -36.78 -38.45 9.34
C PRO A 236 -37.17 -39.62 10.26
N VAL A 237 -36.51 -39.78 11.42
CA VAL A 237 -37.03 -40.44 12.65
C VAL A 237 -36.16 -39.95 13.84
N THR A 238 -36.54 -38.96 14.65
CA THR A 238 -37.33 -38.95 15.91
C THR A 238 -36.96 -39.92 17.06
N SER A 239 -36.55 -39.32 18.19
CA SER A 239 -36.92 -39.61 19.60
C SER A 239 -36.01 -40.41 20.57
N THR A 240 -35.64 -39.69 21.64
CA THR A 240 -35.68 -40.01 23.10
C THR A 240 -34.61 -40.87 23.84
N ALA A 241 -34.02 -40.18 24.84
CA ALA A 241 -33.86 -40.48 26.28
C ALA A 241 -32.93 -41.60 26.81
N SER A 242 -31.93 -41.14 27.57
CA SER A 242 -31.47 -41.52 28.93
C SER A 242 -31.68 -42.95 29.46
N ASN A 243 -30.62 -43.63 29.93
CA ASN A 243 -30.14 -43.65 31.35
C ASN A 243 -29.32 -44.92 31.74
N ILE A 244 -28.33 -44.71 32.64
CA ILE A 244 -27.94 -45.54 33.80
C ILE A 244 -26.99 -46.77 33.66
N VAL A 245 -25.79 -46.59 34.25
CA VAL A 245 -25.00 -47.42 35.20
C VAL A 245 -24.49 -48.82 34.79
N GLY A 246 -23.18 -49.03 35.01
CA GLY A 246 -22.73 -50.18 35.80
C GLY A 246 -21.45 -50.92 35.36
N ALA A 247 -20.50 -50.93 36.31
CA ALA A 247 -19.58 -52.02 36.63
C ALA A 247 -18.15 -52.03 36.03
N ALA A 248 -17.24 -52.25 36.98
CA ALA A 248 -15.79 -52.26 36.91
C ALA A 248 -15.21 -53.65 36.62
N ALA A 249 -13.93 -53.68 36.21
CA ALA A 249 -12.91 -54.67 36.61
C ALA A 249 -11.56 -54.17 36.05
N THR A 250 -10.66 -53.54 36.83
CA THR A 250 -9.58 -54.12 37.66
C THR A 250 -8.77 -55.25 37.01
N ASN A 251 -7.52 -54.95 36.62
CA ASN A 251 -6.28 -55.52 37.17
C ASN A 251 -5.15 -55.55 36.12
N GLY A 252 -3.93 -55.19 36.56
CA GLY A 252 -2.70 -55.66 35.91
C GLY A 252 -1.60 -54.61 35.74
N ALA A 253 -0.96 -54.22 36.85
CA ALA A 253 0.34 -53.56 36.84
C ALA A 253 1.48 -54.56 36.55
N MET A 254 2.54 -54.14 35.85
CA MET A 254 3.90 -54.00 36.41
C MET A 254 5.01 -53.82 35.34
N HIS A 255 5.75 -52.72 35.53
CA HIS A 255 7.21 -52.56 35.49
C HIS A 255 8.08 -53.25 34.42
N ASN A 256 8.87 -52.43 33.71
CA ASN A 256 10.33 -52.56 33.81
C ASN A 256 11.07 -51.24 33.52
N ARG A 257 11.85 -50.77 34.50
CA ARG A 257 12.95 -49.80 34.33
C ARG A 257 14.25 -50.59 34.41
N ALA A 258 15.20 -50.32 33.52
CA ALA A 258 16.61 -50.63 33.74
C ALA A 258 17.48 -49.46 33.28
N LEU A 259 18.33 -49.01 34.19
CA LEU A 259 19.45 -48.07 34.07
C LEU A 259 20.77 -48.88 34.12
N PHE A 260 21.88 -48.19 33.81
CA PHE A 260 23.30 -48.60 33.82
C PHE A 260 23.81 -49.24 32.52
N GLY A 261 24.99 -48.91 31.96
CA GLY A 261 26.07 -48.02 32.39
C GLY A 261 27.31 -48.23 31.49
N LEU A 262 28.06 -47.14 31.30
CA LEU A 262 29.50 -47.00 30.98
C LEU A 262 30.35 -48.25 30.62
N ARG A 263 31.09 -48.20 29.50
CA ARG A 263 32.55 -48.46 29.47
C ARG A 263 33.23 -47.97 28.20
N LEU A 264 34.40 -47.34 28.43
CA LEU A 264 35.42 -47.00 27.43
C LEU A 264 35.97 -48.24 26.73
N MET A 265 36.24 -48.09 25.43
CA MET A 265 37.50 -48.40 24.75
C MET A 265 37.52 -47.64 23.43
#